data_AF-A0A952H7I4-F1
#
_entry.id   AF-A0A952H7I4-F1
#
_cell.length_a   1.000
_cell.length_b   1.000
_cell.length_c   1.000
_cell.angle_alpha   90.00
_cell.angle_beta   90.00
_cell.angle_gamma   90.00
#
_symmetry.space_group_name_H-M   'P 1'
#
loop_
_entity.id
_entity.type
_entity.pdbx_description
1 polymer ?
#
loop_
_entity_poly.entity_id
_entity_poly.type
_entity_poly.pdbx_seq_one_letter_code
_entity_poly.pdbx_strand_id
1 'polypeptide(L)'
;MVDTTDGAEARPATIAHEAVELVQRWLAESRHGNGADAPPRDPAAERLAGVLSDPHGLEFAVGFVDGVARPQDLFVAGYNLQRVAKRIPAFLPWYMRL
;
A
#
# COMPACT_ATOMS: atom_id res chain seq x y z
N MET A 1 47.16 11.12 1.51
CA MET A 1 46.13 10.42 2.31
C MET A 1 45.14 11.45 2.83
N VAL A 2 44.16 11.83 2.01
CA VAL A 2 42.79 12.23 2.42
C VAL A 2 41.89 11.91 1.22
N ASP A 3 40.96 11.03 1.51
CA ASP A 3 39.69 10.61 0.88
C ASP A 3 39.17 11.28 -0.41
N THR A 4 38.94 10.42 -1.41
CA THR A 4 37.66 10.23 -2.13
C THR A 4 36.69 11.41 -2.17
N THR A 5 36.50 12.03 -3.34
CA THR A 5 35.24 12.69 -3.68
C THR A 5 34.66 12.03 -4.93
N ASP A 6 34.11 10.84 -4.73
CA ASP A 6 33.45 9.97 -5.72
C ASP A 6 32.05 10.48 -6.12
N GLY A 7 31.84 11.80 -6.09
CA GLY A 7 30.51 12.40 -5.98
C GLY A 7 30.33 13.69 -6.77
N ALA A 8 31.06 13.88 -7.87
CA ALA A 8 30.80 14.96 -8.81
C ALA A 8 29.47 14.67 -9.56
N GLU A 9 28.37 14.99 -8.88
CA GLU A 9 27.03 15.24 -9.42
C GLU A 9 26.61 14.26 -10.51
N ALA A 10 26.11 13.07 -10.13
CA ALA A 10 25.36 12.26 -11.06
C ALA A 10 24.29 13.16 -11.71
N ARG A 11 24.46 13.46 -13.01
CA ARG A 11 23.61 14.40 -13.72
C ARG A 11 22.16 13.96 -13.50
N PRO A 12 21.20 14.86 -13.30
CA PRO A 12 19.81 14.48 -13.03
C PRO A 12 19.24 13.44 -14.01
N ALA A 13 19.68 13.50 -15.28
CA ALA A 13 19.35 12.51 -16.30
C ALA A 13 19.90 11.10 -16.03
N THR A 14 21.13 10.98 -15.50
CA THR A 14 21.75 9.71 -15.14
C THR A 14 21.03 9.06 -13.96
N ILE A 15 20.76 9.82 -12.89
CA ILE A 15 20.00 9.31 -11.73
C ILE A 15 18.59 8.89 -12.16
N ALA A 16 17.92 9.70 -13.00
CA ALA A 16 16.60 9.36 -13.52
C ALA A 16 16.63 8.06 -14.33
N HIS A 17 17.66 7.84 -15.14
CA HIS A 17 17.82 6.62 -15.92
C HIS A 17 18.03 5.40 -15.01
N GLU A 18 18.95 5.48 -14.05
CA GLU A 18 19.21 4.41 -13.09
C GLU A 18 17.97 4.08 -12.25
N ALA A 19 17.20 5.09 -11.84
CA ALA A 19 15.94 4.89 -11.12
C ALA A 19 14.89 4.15 -11.98
N VAL A 20 14.79 4.48 -13.27
CA VAL A 20 13.89 3.80 -14.21
C VAL A 20 14.32 2.34 -14.40
N GLU A 21 15.61 2.08 -14.60
CA GLU A 21 16.13 0.71 -14.73
C GLU A 21 15.88 -0.12 -13.47
N LEU A 22 16.08 0.48 -12.30
CA LEU A 22 15.80 -0.17 -11.02
C LEU A 22 14.32 -0.54 -10.87
N VAL A 23 13.42 0.39 -11.18
CA VAL A 23 11.97 0.14 -11.13
C VAL A 23 11.57 -0.94 -12.14
N GLN A 24 12.11 -0.92 -13.35
CA GLN A 24 11.85 -1.96 -14.36
C GLN A 24 12.27 -3.35 -13.87
N ARG A 25 13.42 -3.45 -13.20
CA ARG A 25 13.89 -4.70 -12.60
C ARG A 25 12.95 -5.20 -11.51
N TRP A 26 12.55 -4.32 -10.58
CA TRP A 26 11.58 -4.68 -9.54
C TRP A 26 10.24 -5.13 -10.10
N LEU A 27 9.75 -4.49 -11.17
CA LEU A 27 8.52 -4.90 -11.85
C LEU A 27 8.65 -6.27 -12.53
N ALA A 28 9.81 -6.54 -13.14
CA ALA A 28 10.09 -7.85 -13.72
C ALA A 28 10.11 -8.94 -12.64
N GLU A 29 10.83 -8.71 -11.54
CA GLU A 29 10.92 -9.64 -10.40
C GLU A 29 9.55 -9.90 -9.75
N SER A 30 8.76 -8.84 -9.54
CA SER A 30 7.42 -8.93 -8.96
C SER A 30 6.45 -9.77 -9.80
N ARG A 31 6.60 -9.77 -11.13
CA ARG A 31 5.77 -10.59 -12.03
C ARG A 31 6.09 -12.08 -11.94
N HIS A 32 7.35 -12.45 -11.67
CA HIS A 32 7.76 -13.86 -11.55
C HIS A 32 7.12 -14.57 -10.36
N GLY A 33 6.73 -13.83 -9.31
CA GLY A 33 5.98 -14.37 -8.16
C GLY A 33 4.47 -14.56 -8.38
N ASN A 34 3.93 -14.22 -9.56
CA ASN A 34 2.50 -14.27 -9.88
C ASN A 34 2.11 -15.33 -10.94
N GLY A 35 3.03 -16.25 -11.26
CA GLY A 35 2.82 -17.33 -12.23
C GLY A 35 1.95 -18.49 -11.72
N ALA A 36 1.76 -19.53 -12.54
CA ALA A 36 0.91 -20.70 -12.21
C ALA A 36 1.39 -21.50 -10.98
N ASP A 37 2.67 -21.40 -10.62
CA ASP A 37 3.27 -22.01 -9.43
C ASP A 37 3.34 -21.06 -8.22
N ALA A 38 2.67 -19.90 -8.28
CA ALA A 38 2.63 -18.96 -7.17
C ALA A 38 1.83 -19.54 -5.99
N PRO A 39 2.28 -19.32 -4.74
CA PRO A 39 1.50 -19.69 -3.57
C PRO A 39 0.13 -19.00 -3.60
N PRO A 40 -0.89 -19.58 -2.92
CA PRO A 40 -2.21 -18.95 -2.80
C PRO A 40 -2.05 -17.50 -2.36
N ARG A 41 -2.79 -16.61 -3.05
CA ARG A 41 -2.71 -15.17 -2.79
C ARG A 41 -3.09 -14.91 -1.33
N ASP A 42 -2.29 -14.12 -0.63
CA ASP A 42 -2.58 -13.75 0.76
C ASP A 42 -3.97 -13.09 0.84
N PRO A 43 -4.91 -13.61 1.65
CA PRO A 43 -6.23 -13.00 1.83
C PRO A 43 -6.17 -11.52 2.22
N ALA A 44 -5.13 -11.07 2.92
CA ALA A 44 -4.91 -9.66 3.21
C ALA A 44 -4.59 -8.86 1.95
N ALA A 45 -3.77 -9.41 1.04
CA ALA A 45 -3.44 -8.79 -0.24
C ALA A 45 -4.67 -8.68 -1.16
N GLU A 46 -5.55 -9.69 -1.17
CA GLU A 46 -6.80 -9.63 -1.93
C GLU A 46 -7.74 -8.55 -1.41
N ARG A 47 -7.87 -8.41 -0.09
CA ARG A 47 -8.67 -7.35 0.52
C ARG A 47 -8.11 -5.97 0.21
N LEU A 48 -6.78 -5.80 0.29
CA LEU A 48 -6.12 -4.55 -0.08
C LEU A 48 -6.32 -4.22 -1.57
N ALA A 49 -6.22 -5.21 -2.45
CA ALA A 49 -6.52 -5.02 -3.87
C ALA A 49 -7.99 -4.60 -4.08
N GLY A 50 -8.91 -5.16 -3.30
CA GLY A 50 -10.32 -4.75 -3.25
C GLY A 50 -10.50 -3.30 -2.83
N VAL A 51 -9.80 -2.85 -1.77
CA VAL A 51 -9.77 -1.44 -1.35
C VAL A 51 -9.29 -0.55 -2.50
N LEU A 52 -8.17 -0.88 -3.11
CA LEU A 52 -7.55 -0.04 -4.14
C LEU A 52 -8.38 0.03 -5.44
N SER A 53 -9.21 -0.99 -5.70
CA SER A 53 -10.08 -1.04 -6.88
C SER A 53 -11.42 -0.30 -6.69
N ASP A 54 -11.79 0.04 -5.45
CA ASP A 54 -13.04 0.73 -5.14
C ASP A 54 -12.89 2.25 -5.33
N PRO A 55 -13.81 2.94 -6.02
CA PRO A 55 -13.76 4.39 -6.21
C PRO A 55 -13.68 5.21 -4.90
N HIS A 56 -14.20 4.67 -3.81
CA HIS A 56 -14.17 5.27 -2.47
C HIS A 56 -13.17 4.61 -1.52
N GLY A 57 -12.38 3.64 -2.01
CA GLY A 57 -11.53 2.80 -1.17
C GLY A 57 -10.35 3.54 -0.55
N LEU A 58 -9.77 4.53 -1.24
CA LEU A 58 -8.70 5.36 -0.68
C LEU A 58 -9.19 6.17 0.53
N GLU A 59 -10.35 6.83 0.41
CA GLU A 59 -10.94 7.60 1.51
C GLU A 59 -11.27 6.72 2.71
N PHE A 60 -11.77 5.51 2.44
CA PHE A 60 -11.99 4.50 3.48
C PHE A 60 -10.69 4.10 4.17
N ALA A 61 -9.63 3.78 3.41
CA ALA A 61 -8.35 3.32 3.96
C ALA A 61 -7.69 4.37 4.84
N VAL A 62 -7.64 5.62 4.38
CA VAL A 62 -7.08 6.74 5.15
C VAL A 62 -7.91 7.00 6.41
N GLY A 63 -9.23 7.05 6.28
CA GLY A 63 -10.14 7.25 7.42
C GLY A 63 -10.06 6.15 8.47
N PHE A 64 -9.85 4.90 8.05
CA PHE A 64 -9.65 3.77 8.96
C PHE A 64 -8.29 3.83 9.66
N VAL A 65 -7.19 4.08 8.93
CA VAL A 65 -5.85 4.10 9.52
C VAL A 65 -5.71 5.25 10.52
N ASP A 66 -6.09 6.47 10.11
CA ASP A 66 -5.91 7.66 10.94
C ASP A 66 -6.99 7.78 12.02
N GLY A 67 -8.18 7.24 11.77
CA GLY A 67 -9.31 7.32 12.70
C GLY A 67 -9.44 6.14 13.67
N VAL A 68 -8.97 4.94 13.31
CA VAL A 68 -9.20 3.70 14.09
C VAL A 68 -7.91 3.00 14.48
N ALA A 69 -6.96 2.83 13.56
CA ALA A 69 -5.74 2.06 13.84
C ALA A 69 -4.68 2.85 14.61
N ARG A 70 -4.60 4.17 14.39
CA ARG A 70 -3.57 5.05 14.98
C ARG A 70 -3.90 5.57 16.39
N PRO A 71 -5.16 5.89 16.76
CA PRO A 71 -5.46 6.45 18.07
C PRO A 71 -5.11 5.49 19.22
N GLN A 72 -4.54 6.04 20.30
CA GLN A 72 -4.25 5.30 21.53
C GLN A 72 -5.46 5.22 22.47
N ASP A 73 -6.47 6.06 22.24
CA ASP A 73 -7.73 6.08 22.98
C ASP A 73 -8.77 5.17 22.29
N LEU A 74 -9.20 4.14 23.01
CA LEU A 74 -10.16 3.14 22.55
C LEU A 74 -11.56 3.73 22.27
N PHE A 75 -11.96 4.79 22.97
CA PHE A 75 -13.25 5.46 22.73
C PHE A 75 -13.21 6.25 21.43
N VAL A 76 -12.10 6.93 21.14
CA VAL A 76 -11.89 7.65 19.87
C VAL A 76 -11.87 6.66 18.70
N ALA A 77 -11.14 5.56 18.84
CA ALA A 77 -11.10 4.50 17.84
C ALA A 77 -12.50 3.91 17.59
N GLY A 78 -13.27 3.61 18.64
CA GLY A 78 -14.62 3.06 18.52
C GLY A 78 -15.62 4.02 17.85
N TYR A 79 -15.59 5.31 18.20
CA TYR A 79 -16.46 6.31 17.58
C TYR A 79 -16.15 6.51 16.09
N ASN A 80 -14.87 6.58 15.73
CA ASN A 80 -14.45 6.67 14.34
C ASN A 80 -14.78 5.40 13.56
N LEU A 81 -14.63 4.23 14.17
CA LEU A 81 -15.02 2.95 13.56
C LEU A 81 -16.53 2.95 13.24
N GLN A 82 -17.38 3.38 14.18
CA GLN A 82 -18.82 3.49 13.95
C GLN A 82 -19.16 4.43 12.77
N ARG A 83 -18.41 5.53 12.61
CA ARG A 83 -18.60 6.48 11.50
C ARG A 83 -18.16 5.88 10.17
N VAL A 84 -17.01 5.23 10.13
CA VAL A 84 -16.46 4.60 8.92
C VAL A 84 -17.28 3.36 8.53
N ALA A 85 -17.83 2.63 9.49
CA ALA A 85 -18.68 1.45 9.26
C ALA A 85 -19.90 1.74 8.37
N LYS A 86 -20.43 2.97 8.41
CA LYS A 86 -21.56 3.39 7.57
C LYS A 86 -21.24 3.51 6.08
N ARG A 87 -19.95 3.47 5.72
CA ARG A 87 -19.44 3.60 4.35
C ARG A 87 -18.60 2.38 3.96
N ILE A 88 -18.82 1.24 4.60
CA ILE A 88 -18.04 0.03 4.31
C ILE A 88 -18.16 -0.33 2.83
N PRO A 89 -17.04 -0.39 2.10
CA PRO A 89 -17.05 -0.77 0.69
C PRO A 89 -17.56 -2.19 0.47
N ALA A 90 -18.12 -2.45 -0.71
CA ALA A 90 -18.79 -3.71 -1.01
C ALA A 90 -17.85 -4.93 -1.06
N PHE A 91 -16.53 -4.70 -1.19
CA PHE A 91 -15.52 -5.76 -1.27
C PHE A 91 -15.29 -6.48 0.07
N LEU A 92 -15.70 -5.90 1.21
CA LEU A 92 -15.56 -6.55 2.52
C LEU A 92 -16.61 -7.65 2.69
N PRO A 93 -16.24 -8.82 3.28
CA PRO A 93 -17.19 -9.90 3.55
C PRO A 93 -18.38 -9.44 4.39
N TRP A 94 -19.55 -10.01 4.15
CA TRP A 94 -20.81 -9.60 4.82
C TRP A 94 -20.73 -9.61 6.36
N TYR A 95 -19.96 -10.53 6.93
CA TYR A 95 -19.75 -10.63 8.38
C TYR A 95 -18.86 -9.52 8.96
N MET A 96 -18.15 -8.76 8.13
CA MET A 96 -17.41 -7.55 8.50
C MET A 96 -18.23 -6.27 8.26
N ARG A 97 -19.48 -6.40 7.80
CA ARG A 97 -20.40 -5.30 7.46
C ARG A 97 -21.55 -5.14 8.47
N LEU A 98 -21.65 -6.03 9.46
CA LEU A 98 -22.65 -6.03 10.55
C LEU A 98 -22.08 -5.33 11.78
#